data_AF-A0A8T7CJ32-F1
#
_entry.id   AF-A0A8T7CJ32-F1
#
_cell.length_a   1.000
_cell.length_b   1.000
_cell.length_c   1.000
_cell.angle_alpha   90.00
_cell.angle_beta   90.00
_cell.angle_gamma   90.00
#
_symmetry.space_group_name_H-M   'P 1'
#
loop_
_entity.id
_entity.type
_entity.pdbx_description
1 polymer ?
#
loop_
_entity_poly.entity_id
_entity_poly.type
_entity_poly.pdbx_seq_one_letter_code
_entity_poly.pdbx_strand_id
1 'polypeptide(L)'
;MRGLVLLFSSLLAATAMANSWARFPDRSLDGWLADEAVPQLSQTLSEHPRFKGETVRIAVLDGSDVAAQPDGLSVATRNALHAALMQNQGLRIAMAEGPEDCASRSRDGYFVAIEAAAVSGRNGNVQIRIYDIVEQRWVSGFSYQWRGELSAAQRAAVRRTETAATARGLRIAPYTADQSDLLAAHLAGELACQLKRSGDDELAVQPVGGTAAALIAGNLAGSHQIPVAAAGQLQLTTRVHKVDNNLYQVWAILNTADNADPGSVTSSAYATRPLLRSTAGHARKPTVRADAPAPIAPRAVTLLSDLRVHAAAADSCATLTPQEAEDLGDQPETDPGDCYGLQFSARPGATVFVVRHQYDSRLVRMQPSSCTDGATMLRHDGPGGSESFYVLAAATARAAARLQRVLSHLPDACDDASGYRAQPGWLASLDEAVGDSGDDVAWRSVRVYHQPAAFAGQLSNGAKP
;
A
#
# COMPACT_ATOMS: atom_id res chain seq x y z
N MET A 1 -70.50 14.97 59.31
CA MET A 1 -69.96 15.79 58.21
C MET A 1 -68.72 16.51 58.69
N ARG A 2 -67.64 16.45 57.89
CA ARG A 2 -66.31 17.10 58.05
C ARG A 2 -65.45 16.51 59.19
N GLY A 3 -64.26 15.94 58.98
CA GLY A 3 -63.36 15.90 57.82
C GLY A 3 -61.93 15.86 58.38
N LEU A 4 -61.37 14.65 58.54
CA LEU A 4 -60.06 14.38 59.12
C LEU A 4 -58.98 14.54 58.04
N VAL A 5 -58.05 15.47 58.23
CA VAL A 5 -56.86 15.64 57.37
C VAL A 5 -55.74 14.76 57.92
N LEU A 6 -55.37 13.71 57.19
CA LEU A 6 -54.17 12.91 57.45
C LEU A 6 -53.07 13.33 56.45
N LEU A 7 -52.01 13.91 56.99
CA LEU A 7 -50.75 14.19 56.29
C LEU A 7 -49.97 12.88 56.12
N PHE A 8 -49.94 12.34 54.90
CA PHE A 8 -49.03 11.26 54.52
C PHE A 8 -47.64 11.84 54.23
N SER A 9 -46.68 11.54 55.11
CA SER A 9 -45.25 11.78 54.87
C SER A 9 -44.71 10.67 53.97
N SER A 10 -44.40 11.01 52.71
CA SER A 10 -43.75 10.11 51.76
C SER A 10 -42.24 10.09 52.02
N LEU A 11 -41.72 8.98 52.56
CA LEU A 11 -40.28 8.66 52.50
C LEU A 11 -39.91 8.45 51.03
N LEU A 12 -39.20 9.42 50.43
CA LEU A 12 -38.41 9.16 49.22
C LEU A 12 -37.19 8.32 49.63
N ALA A 13 -37.26 7.02 49.36
CA ALA A 13 -36.08 6.18 49.23
C ALA A 13 -35.29 6.68 48.02
N ALA A 14 -34.35 7.60 48.24
CA ALA A 14 -33.28 7.89 47.31
C ALA A 14 -32.40 6.65 47.23
N THR A 15 -32.75 5.72 46.34
CA THR A 15 -31.80 4.75 45.81
C THR A 15 -30.72 5.56 45.10
N ALA A 16 -29.65 5.82 45.83
CA ALA A 16 -28.37 6.15 45.24
C ALA A 16 -28.02 5.01 44.28
N MET A 17 -28.35 5.19 42.99
CA MET A 17 -27.62 4.56 41.91
C MET A 17 -26.20 5.11 42.00
N ALA A 18 -25.44 4.54 42.93
CA ALA A 18 -24.00 4.67 42.95
C ALA A 18 -23.56 4.25 41.55
N ASN A 19 -23.06 5.23 40.80
CA ASN A 19 -22.49 5.04 39.48
C ASN A 19 -21.67 3.75 39.50
N SER A 20 -22.14 2.75 38.77
CA SER A 20 -21.32 1.63 38.32
C SER A 20 -20.33 2.13 37.27
N TRP A 21 -19.56 3.16 37.61
CA TRP A 21 -18.21 3.32 37.11
C TRP A 21 -17.40 2.20 37.75
N ALA A 22 -17.63 0.98 37.26
CA ALA A 22 -16.76 -0.13 37.51
C ALA A 22 -15.34 0.38 37.27
N ARG A 23 -14.46 0.24 38.26
CA ARG A 23 -13.02 0.42 38.07
C ARG A 23 -12.63 -0.52 36.95
N PHE A 24 -12.54 0.02 35.74
CA PHE A 24 -12.00 -0.70 34.61
C PHE A 24 -10.55 -1.00 34.97
N PRO A 25 -10.07 -2.25 34.75
CA PRO A 25 -8.68 -2.58 35.04
C PRO A 25 -7.77 -1.58 34.32
N ASP A 26 -6.69 -1.20 34.98
CA ASP A 26 -5.67 -0.23 34.56
C ASP A 26 -4.84 -0.78 33.38
N ARG A 27 -5.51 -1.22 32.32
CA ARG A 27 -4.92 -1.90 31.17
C ARG A 27 -4.78 -0.89 30.03
N SER A 28 -3.59 -0.86 29.44
CA SER A 28 -3.32 -0.04 28.26
C SER A 28 -4.20 -0.47 27.08
N LEU A 29 -4.47 0.46 26.16
CA LEU A 29 -5.19 0.17 24.91
C LEU A 29 -4.51 -0.98 24.14
N ASP A 30 -3.18 -0.96 24.06
CA ASP A 30 -2.41 -1.96 23.32
C ASP A 30 -2.55 -3.37 23.95
N GLY A 31 -2.52 -3.45 25.28
CA GLY A 31 -2.74 -4.70 26.00
C GLY A 31 -4.17 -5.21 25.83
N TRP A 32 -5.17 -4.33 25.85
CA TRP A 32 -6.55 -4.71 25.57
C TRP A 32 -6.74 -5.21 24.12
N LEU A 33 -6.12 -4.55 23.14
CA LEU A 33 -6.17 -5.00 21.75
C LEU A 33 -5.60 -6.41 21.60
N ALA A 34 -4.40 -6.65 22.13
CA ALA A 34 -3.71 -7.93 22.00
C ALA A 34 -4.37 -9.07 22.78
N ASP A 35 -4.79 -8.80 24.02
CA ASP A 35 -5.24 -9.85 24.94
C ASP A 35 -6.75 -10.13 24.84
N GLU A 36 -7.54 -9.20 24.29
CA GLU A 36 -9.00 -9.29 24.32
C GLU A 36 -9.66 -9.04 22.97
N ALA A 37 -9.52 -7.84 22.40
CA ALA A 37 -10.27 -7.47 21.20
C ALA A 37 -9.86 -8.32 19.98
N VAL A 38 -8.55 -8.53 19.74
CA VAL A 38 -8.09 -9.36 18.62
C VAL A 38 -8.54 -10.81 18.77
N PRO A 39 -8.31 -11.53 19.90
CA PRO A 39 -8.78 -12.89 20.05
C PRO A 39 -10.30 -13.05 19.90
N GLN A 40 -11.09 -12.19 20.55
CA GLN A 40 -12.55 -12.29 20.50
C GLN A 40 -13.11 -11.96 19.12
N LEU A 41 -12.58 -10.94 18.45
CA LEU A 41 -12.99 -10.61 17.09
C LEU A 41 -12.59 -11.71 16.12
N SER A 42 -11.37 -12.24 16.26
CA SER A 42 -10.91 -13.36 15.43
C SER A 42 -11.82 -14.58 15.56
N GLN A 43 -12.18 -14.94 16.79
CA GLN A 43 -13.11 -16.04 17.06
C GLN A 43 -14.49 -15.76 16.45
N THR A 44 -15.00 -14.54 16.65
CA THR A 44 -16.29 -14.12 16.12
C THR A 44 -16.33 -14.22 14.59
N LEU A 45 -15.30 -13.72 13.91
CA LEU A 45 -15.25 -13.70 12.45
C LEU A 45 -15.03 -15.09 11.83
N SER A 46 -14.33 -16.01 12.53
CA SER A 46 -14.05 -17.36 12.00
C SER A 46 -15.13 -18.39 12.34
N GLU A 47 -15.74 -18.30 13.52
CA GLU A 47 -16.65 -19.34 14.04
C GLU A 47 -18.12 -18.99 13.84
N HIS A 48 -18.49 -17.71 13.87
CA HIS A 48 -19.90 -17.33 13.82
C HIS A 48 -20.48 -17.55 12.41
N PRO A 49 -21.63 -18.25 12.27
CA PRO A 49 -22.20 -18.61 10.96
C PRO A 49 -22.45 -17.41 10.03
N ARG A 50 -22.72 -16.22 10.60
CA ARG A 50 -22.93 -14.99 9.84
C ARG A 50 -21.68 -14.46 9.13
N PHE A 51 -20.50 -14.69 9.70
CA PHE A 51 -19.24 -14.09 9.23
C PHE A 51 -18.30 -15.12 8.59
N LYS A 52 -18.52 -16.41 8.86
CA LYS A 52 -17.68 -17.49 8.36
C LYS A 52 -17.63 -17.49 6.83
N GLY A 53 -16.42 -17.31 6.28
CA GLY A 53 -16.18 -17.31 4.83
C GLY A 53 -16.46 -15.97 4.14
N GLU A 54 -16.98 -14.99 4.86
CA GLU A 54 -17.22 -13.63 4.39
C GLU A 54 -15.93 -12.82 4.33
N THR A 55 -15.89 -11.85 3.42
CA THR A 55 -14.78 -10.90 3.34
C THR A 55 -15.09 -9.69 4.22
N VAL A 56 -14.16 -9.36 5.11
CA VAL A 56 -14.32 -8.30 6.11
C VAL A 56 -13.26 -7.23 5.88
N ARG A 57 -13.68 -5.96 5.87
CA ARG A 57 -12.77 -4.82 5.81
C ARG A 57 -12.69 -4.13 7.16
N ILE A 58 -11.49 -3.76 7.58
CA ILE A 58 -11.28 -3.01 8.82
C ILE A 58 -11.20 -1.52 8.46
N ALA A 59 -12.09 -0.71 9.03
CA ALA A 59 -12.26 0.69 8.65
C ALA A 59 -12.48 1.58 9.87
N VAL A 60 -12.14 2.87 9.74
CA VAL A 60 -12.65 3.91 10.64
C VAL A 60 -13.91 4.45 9.98
N LEU A 61 -15.04 4.45 10.68
CA LEU A 61 -16.31 4.92 10.15
C LEU A 61 -16.73 6.25 10.79
N ASP A 62 -17.44 7.06 10.01
CA ASP A 62 -18.25 8.18 10.48
C ASP A 62 -19.70 7.85 10.15
N GLY A 63 -20.43 7.35 11.14
CA GLY A 63 -21.76 6.76 10.93
C GLY A 63 -21.69 5.47 10.11
N SER A 64 -22.21 5.50 8.89
CA SER A 64 -22.24 4.37 7.94
C SER A 64 -21.12 4.40 6.92
N ASP A 65 -20.42 5.53 6.80
CA ASP A 65 -19.45 5.76 5.74
C ASP A 65 -18.02 5.64 6.28
N VAL A 66 -17.08 5.28 5.41
CA VAL A 66 -15.65 5.32 5.77
C VAL A 66 -15.27 6.78 6.04
N ALA A 67 -14.74 7.04 7.23
CA ALA A 67 -14.37 8.37 7.65
C ALA A 67 -13.31 8.94 6.71
N ALA A 68 -13.60 10.09 6.09
CA ALA A 68 -12.67 10.73 5.18
C ALA A 68 -11.47 11.36 5.90
N GLN A 69 -11.72 11.85 7.11
CA GLN A 69 -10.77 12.55 7.95
C GLN A 69 -10.74 11.95 9.37
N PRO A 70 -10.36 10.67 9.52
CA PRO A 70 -10.32 10.01 10.83
C PRO A 70 -9.24 10.63 11.71
N ASP A 71 -9.38 10.51 13.03
CA ASP A 71 -8.29 10.86 13.93
C ASP A 71 -7.17 9.80 13.89
N GLY A 72 -5.96 10.21 14.26
CA GLY A 72 -4.78 9.35 14.21
C GLY A 72 -4.82 8.17 15.18
N LEU A 73 -5.59 8.24 16.27
CA LEU A 73 -5.74 7.09 17.19
C LEU A 73 -6.65 6.02 16.57
N SER A 74 -7.75 6.42 15.94
CA SER A 74 -8.61 5.50 15.17
C SER A 74 -7.84 4.83 14.04
N VAL A 75 -7.01 5.58 13.28
CA VAL A 75 -6.15 5.02 12.23
C VAL A 75 -5.09 4.06 12.78
N ALA A 76 -4.41 4.43 13.86
CA ALA A 76 -3.41 3.56 14.49
C ALA A 76 -4.04 2.24 14.99
N THR A 77 -5.22 2.33 15.61
CA THR A 77 -5.99 1.18 16.09
C THR A 77 -6.42 0.29 14.92
N ARG A 78 -6.90 0.89 13.81
CA ARG A 78 -7.24 0.19 12.56
C ARG A 78 -6.08 -0.61 12.01
N ASN A 79 -4.91 0.03 11.91
CA ASN A 79 -3.72 -0.62 11.37
C ASN A 79 -3.22 -1.75 12.27
N ALA A 80 -3.26 -1.56 13.60
CA ALA A 80 -2.91 -2.61 14.56
C ALA A 80 -3.85 -3.81 14.47
N LEU A 81 -5.17 -3.56 14.40
CA LEU A 81 -6.18 -4.60 14.26
C LEU A 81 -6.05 -5.35 12.93
N HIS A 82 -5.81 -4.63 11.82
CA HIS A 82 -5.60 -5.22 10.50
C HIS A 82 -4.35 -6.10 10.48
N ALA A 83 -3.22 -5.60 10.96
CA ALA A 83 -1.98 -6.38 11.04
C ALA A 83 -2.14 -7.64 11.90
N ALA A 84 -2.89 -7.57 13.00
CA ALA A 84 -3.10 -8.71 13.88
C ALA A 84 -4.05 -9.76 13.27
N LEU A 85 -5.18 -9.33 12.68
CA LEU A 85 -6.16 -10.25 12.08
C LEU A 85 -5.65 -10.91 10.80
N MET A 86 -4.79 -10.23 10.02
CA MET A 86 -4.14 -10.80 8.83
C MET A 86 -3.28 -12.04 9.13
N GLN A 87 -2.84 -12.21 10.38
CA GLN A 87 -2.08 -13.39 10.79
C GLN A 87 -2.96 -14.64 10.96
N ASN A 88 -4.29 -14.49 10.97
CA ASN A 88 -5.21 -15.60 11.09
C ASN A 88 -5.62 -16.15 9.72
N GLN A 89 -5.16 -17.35 9.39
CA GLN A 89 -5.40 -18.03 8.12
C GLN A 89 -6.88 -18.37 7.85
N GLY A 90 -7.74 -18.35 8.88
CA GLY A 90 -9.18 -18.61 8.75
C GLY A 90 -10.02 -17.40 8.37
N LEU A 91 -9.43 -16.20 8.26
CA LEU A 91 -10.14 -14.95 8.00
C LEU A 91 -9.85 -14.42 6.59
N ARG A 92 -10.89 -13.94 5.91
CA ARG A 92 -10.77 -13.25 4.63
C ARG A 92 -10.81 -11.75 4.89
N ILE A 93 -9.64 -11.18 5.17
CA ILE A 93 -9.52 -9.74 5.42
C ILE A 93 -9.24 -9.04 4.10
N ALA A 94 -10.09 -8.08 3.74
CA ALA A 94 -9.84 -7.23 2.59
C ALA A 94 -8.57 -6.39 2.83
N MET A 95 -7.74 -6.24 1.80
CA MET A 95 -6.58 -5.37 1.86
C MET A 95 -7.02 -3.93 2.15
N ALA A 96 -6.23 -3.27 2.99
CA ALA A 96 -6.44 -1.86 3.32
C ALA A 96 -6.01 -0.98 2.14
N GLU A 97 -6.94 -0.18 1.66
CA GLU A 97 -6.77 1.04 0.85
C GLU A 97 -5.52 1.10 -0.06
N GLY A 98 -5.68 0.57 -1.28
CA GLY A 98 -4.83 0.85 -2.44
C GLY A 98 -5.69 0.92 -3.70
N PRO A 99 -5.15 1.35 -4.85
CA PRO A 99 -5.81 1.18 -6.14
C PRO A 99 -5.79 -0.31 -6.52
N GLU A 100 -6.46 -1.15 -5.74
CA GLU A 100 -6.57 -2.58 -6.00
C GLU A 100 -7.70 -2.89 -6.96
N ASP A 101 -7.50 -4.06 -7.59
CA ASP A 101 -8.16 -4.69 -8.71
C ASP A 101 -9.59 -4.22 -9.01
N CYS A 102 -9.89 -4.07 -10.28
CA CYS A 102 -11.12 -3.43 -10.75
C CYS A 102 -12.41 -4.17 -10.34
N ALA A 103 -12.25 -5.40 -9.86
CA ALA A 103 -13.27 -6.28 -9.28
C ALA A 103 -13.29 -6.33 -7.72
N SER A 104 -12.29 -5.79 -7.03
CA SER A 104 -12.13 -5.86 -5.55
C SER A 104 -13.03 -4.88 -4.77
N ARG A 105 -13.58 -3.86 -5.44
CA ARG A 105 -14.50 -2.89 -4.82
C ARG A 105 -15.86 -3.48 -4.42
N SER A 106 -16.19 -4.72 -4.81
CA SER A 106 -17.56 -5.26 -4.69
C SER A 106 -17.73 -6.53 -3.84
N ARG A 107 -16.76 -6.90 -2.99
CA ARG A 107 -16.84 -8.18 -2.23
C ARG A 107 -16.83 -8.07 -0.71
N ASP A 108 -16.76 -6.86 -0.13
CA ASP A 108 -16.82 -6.73 1.32
C ASP A 108 -18.26 -6.92 1.79
N GLY A 109 -18.50 -7.94 2.63
CA GLY A 109 -19.80 -8.14 3.27
C GLY A 109 -19.95 -7.25 4.51
N TYR A 110 -18.84 -6.95 5.18
CA TYR A 110 -18.85 -6.29 6.49
C TYR A 110 -17.68 -5.31 6.66
N PHE A 111 -17.94 -4.23 7.41
CA PHE A 111 -16.90 -3.46 8.06
C PHE A 111 -16.73 -3.90 9.52
N VAL A 112 -15.48 -4.09 9.94
CA VAL A 112 -15.10 -3.94 11.35
C VAL A 112 -14.75 -2.46 11.55
N ALA A 113 -15.68 -1.74 12.14
CA ALA A 113 -15.60 -0.31 12.38
C ALA A 113 -14.88 0.00 13.68
N ILE A 114 -14.06 1.03 13.65
CA ILE A 114 -13.30 1.53 14.79
C ILE A 114 -13.67 2.99 15.01
N GLU A 115 -14.00 3.30 16.26
CA GLU A 115 -14.29 4.65 16.73
C GLU A 115 -13.45 4.90 17.99
N ALA A 116 -12.53 5.86 17.94
CA ALA A 116 -11.78 6.30 19.11
C ALA A 116 -12.17 7.74 19.46
N ALA A 117 -12.31 8.04 20.76
CA ALA A 117 -12.56 9.41 21.21
C ALA A 117 -11.83 9.73 22.52
N ALA A 118 -11.41 10.97 22.66
CA ALA A 118 -11.02 11.53 23.95
C ALA A 118 -12.29 11.87 24.75
N VAL A 119 -12.39 11.39 25.99
CA VAL A 119 -13.59 11.60 26.83
C VAL A 119 -13.38 12.74 27.82
N SER A 120 -12.24 12.77 28.53
CA SER A 120 -11.83 13.89 29.38
C SER A 120 -10.39 13.74 29.89
N GLY A 121 -9.67 14.85 30.00
CA GLY A 121 -8.31 14.87 30.56
C GLY A 121 -7.35 13.95 29.81
N ARG A 122 -6.99 12.83 30.43
CA ARG A 122 -6.13 11.79 29.83
C ARG A 122 -6.89 10.54 29.40
N ASN A 123 -8.17 10.46 29.66
CA ASN A 123 -8.97 9.27 29.40
C ASN A 123 -9.51 9.27 27.98
N GLY A 124 -9.47 8.09 27.36
CA GLY A 124 -10.05 7.83 26.05
C GLY A 124 -11.01 6.66 26.08
N ASN A 125 -11.76 6.52 25.00
CA ASN A 125 -12.48 5.32 24.67
C ASN A 125 -12.06 4.84 23.27
N VAL A 126 -12.14 3.53 23.07
CA VAL A 126 -12.07 2.90 21.75
C VAL A 126 -13.21 1.91 21.67
N GLN A 127 -13.96 1.95 20.59
CA GLN A 127 -15.05 1.03 20.32
C GLN A 127 -14.81 0.34 18.98
N ILE A 128 -14.98 -0.98 18.97
CA ILE A 128 -14.91 -1.82 17.78
C ILE A 128 -16.28 -2.46 17.60
N ARG A 129 -16.88 -2.29 16.42
CA ARG A 129 -18.21 -2.79 16.08
C ARG A 129 -18.19 -3.41 14.69
N ILE A 130 -19.20 -4.20 14.38
CA ILE A 130 -19.36 -4.77 13.03
C ILE A 130 -20.54 -4.09 12.35
N TYR A 131 -20.33 -3.56 11.15
CA TYR A 131 -21.34 -2.96 10.30
C TYR A 131 -21.56 -3.83 9.07
N ASP A 132 -22.81 -4.20 8.82
CA ASP A 132 -23.21 -4.94 7.62
C ASP A 132 -23.39 -3.95 6.48
N ILE A 133 -22.60 -4.13 5.42
CA ILE A 133 -22.58 -3.21 4.27
C ILE A 133 -23.85 -3.36 3.44
N VAL A 134 -24.36 -4.59 3.32
CA VAL A 134 -25.53 -4.91 2.50
C VAL A 134 -26.81 -4.47 3.21
N GLU A 135 -26.93 -4.77 4.51
CA GLU A 135 -28.09 -4.38 5.31
C GLU A 135 -28.01 -2.93 5.83
N GLN A 136 -26.88 -2.24 5.60
CA GLN A 136 -26.61 -0.88 6.05
C GLN A 136 -26.92 -0.64 7.53
N ARG A 137 -26.49 -1.56 8.39
CA ARG A 137 -26.76 -1.49 9.83
C ARG A 137 -25.66 -2.09 10.67
N TRP A 138 -25.59 -1.61 11.91
CA TRP A 138 -24.77 -2.22 12.94
C TRP A 138 -25.29 -3.61 13.31
N VAL A 139 -24.39 -4.59 13.36
CA VAL A 139 -24.72 -5.93 13.85
C VAL A 139 -24.84 -5.89 15.37
N SER A 140 -26.03 -6.22 15.88
CA SER A 140 -26.28 -6.30 17.32
C SER A 140 -25.53 -7.46 17.97
N GLY A 141 -25.11 -7.29 19.23
CA GLY A 141 -24.45 -8.34 20.01
C GLY A 141 -22.93 -8.40 19.83
N PHE A 142 -22.35 -7.61 18.91
CA PHE A 142 -20.91 -7.55 18.68
C PHE A 142 -20.40 -6.12 18.89
N SER A 143 -19.84 -5.86 20.06
CA SER A 143 -19.19 -4.59 20.39
C SER A 143 -18.08 -4.86 21.41
N TYR A 144 -16.87 -4.44 21.08
CA TYR A 144 -15.73 -4.47 21.99
C TYR A 144 -15.42 -3.03 22.38
N GLN A 145 -15.26 -2.77 23.68
CA GLN A 145 -15.02 -1.42 24.15
C GLN A 145 -13.87 -1.40 25.16
N TRP A 146 -12.96 -0.46 24.93
CA TRP A 146 -11.94 -0.08 25.89
C TRP A 146 -12.20 1.32 26.42
N ARG A 147 -11.90 1.51 27.70
CA ARG A 147 -11.83 2.82 28.36
C ARG A 147 -10.67 2.80 29.33
N GLY A 148 -9.83 3.82 29.25
CA GLY A 148 -8.66 3.94 30.13
C GLY A 148 -7.84 5.19 29.84
N GLU A 149 -6.69 5.31 30.51
CA GLU A 149 -5.76 6.41 30.29
C GLU A 149 -5.01 6.23 28.96
N LEU A 150 -5.06 7.26 28.11
CA LEU A 150 -4.30 7.33 26.88
C LEU A 150 -2.86 7.78 27.18
N SER A 151 -1.90 7.10 26.55
CA SER A 151 -0.49 7.50 26.56
C SER A 151 -0.31 8.90 25.96
N ALA A 152 0.85 9.54 26.19
CA ALA A 152 1.14 10.84 25.58
C ALA A 152 1.06 10.80 24.04
N ALA A 153 1.55 9.72 23.43
CA ALA A 153 1.47 9.51 21.98
C ALA A 153 0.02 9.31 21.50
N GLN A 154 -0.77 8.50 22.20
CA GLN A 154 -2.19 8.28 21.87
C GLN A 154 -3.02 9.55 22.03
N ARG A 155 -2.76 10.37 23.05
CA ARG A 155 -3.39 11.69 23.22
C ARG A 155 -3.00 12.67 22.12
N ALA A 156 -1.78 12.60 21.60
CA ALA A 156 -1.39 13.39 20.44
C ALA A 156 -2.11 12.87 19.18
N ALA A 157 -2.19 11.55 18.99
CA ALA A 157 -2.80 10.91 17.84
C ALA A 157 -4.30 11.22 17.72
N VAL A 158 -5.08 11.16 18.82
CA VAL A 158 -6.52 11.47 18.80
C VAL A 158 -6.83 12.95 18.46
N ARG A 159 -5.83 13.84 18.56
CA ARG A 159 -5.95 15.25 18.16
C ARG A 159 -5.45 15.53 16.74
N ARG A 160 -4.80 14.57 16.10
CA ARG A 160 -4.33 14.71 14.72
C ARG A 160 -5.38 14.16 13.79
N THR A 161 -5.77 14.96 12.81
CA THR A 161 -6.60 14.50 11.70
C THR A 161 -5.70 13.85 10.66
N GLU A 162 -6.02 12.62 10.29
CA GLU A 162 -5.41 11.89 9.18
C GLU A 162 -6.33 11.98 7.96
N THR A 163 -5.79 11.78 6.75
CA THR A 163 -6.60 11.63 5.55
C THR A 163 -6.63 10.17 5.12
N ALA A 164 -7.81 9.55 5.20
CA ALA A 164 -8.01 8.16 4.77
C ALA A 164 -7.62 8.01 3.30
N ALA A 165 -6.93 6.93 2.93
CA ALA A 165 -6.40 6.78 1.58
C ALA A 165 -7.51 6.64 0.54
N THR A 166 -8.67 6.05 0.89
CA THR A 166 -9.86 5.99 0.02
C THR A 166 -10.55 7.34 -0.18
N ALA A 167 -10.40 8.27 0.76
CA ALA A 167 -10.96 9.60 0.65
C ALA A 167 -10.05 10.57 -0.11
N ARG A 168 -8.78 10.22 -0.34
CA ARG A 168 -7.85 11.07 -1.08
C ARG A 168 -8.35 11.30 -2.51
N GLY A 169 -8.34 12.56 -2.90
CA GLY A 169 -8.87 12.99 -4.19
C GLY A 169 -10.35 13.36 -4.16
N LEU A 170 -11.06 13.21 -3.03
CA LEU A 170 -12.37 13.82 -2.83
C LEU A 170 -12.27 15.31 -2.52
N ARG A 171 -13.38 16.04 -2.70
CA ARG A 171 -13.44 17.49 -2.40
C ARG A 171 -13.05 17.82 -0.95
N ILE A 172 -13.42 16.95 -0.01
CA ILE A 172 -13.15 17.08 1.42
C ILE A 172 -11.74 16.60 1.83
N ALA A 173 -11.05 15.88 0.94
CA ALA A 173 -9.72 15.33 1.15
C ALA A 173 -8.88 15.44 -0.15
N PRO A 174 -8.66 16.68 -0.64
CA PRO A 174 -7.94 16.90 -1.88
C PRO A 174 -6.45 16.52 -1.75
N TYR A 175 -5.83 16.07 -2.83
CA TYR A 175 -4.39 15.87 -2.90
C TYR A 175 -3.61 17.16 -2.63
N THR A 176 -2.51 17.06 -1.90
CA THR A 176 -1.60 18.18 -1.65
C THR A 176 -0.52 18.29 -2.73
N ALA A 177 0.22 19.40 -2.73
CA ALA A 177 1.18 19.71 -3.80
C ALA A 177 2.36 18.71 -3.89
N ASP A 178 2.68 18.08 -2.77
CA ASP A 178 3.70 17.04 -2.59
C ASP A 178 3.18 15.64 -2.95
N GLN A 179 1.90 15.49 -3.27
CA GLN A 179 1.26 14.20 -3.56
C GLN A 179 0.93 14.04 -5.05
N SER A 180 1.71 14.67 -5.94
CA SER A 180 1.50 14.60 -7.40
C SER A 180 1.52 13.18 -7.94
N ASP A 181 2.41 12.34 -7.41
CA ASP A 181 2.58 10.97 -7.88
C ASP A 181 1.42 10.09 -7.43
N LEU A 182 0.93 10.30 -6.20
CA LEU A 182 -0.27 9.63 -5.69
C LEU A 182 -1.53 10.03 -6.45
N LEU A 183 -1.66 11.30 -6.84
CA LEU A 183 -2.73 11.76 -7.72
C LEU A 183 -2.65 11.08 -9.10
N ALA A 184 -1.45 11.02 -9.69
CA ALA A 184 -1.25 10.38 -10.99
C ALA A 184 -1.56 8.88 -10.95
N ALA A 185 -1.12 8.18 -9.90
CA ALA A 185 -1.42 6.77 -9.67
C ALA A 185 -2.92 6.52 -9.47
N HIS A 186 -3.61 7.36 -8.71
CA HIS A 186 -5.07 7.29 -8.54
C HIS A 186 -5.78 7.40 -9.90
N LEU A 187 -5.50 8.47 -10.66
CA LEU A 187 -6.14 8.71 -11.95
C LEU A 187 -5.86 7.56 -12.93
N ALA A 188 -4.62 7.03 -12.94
CA ALA A 188 -4.26 5.87 -13.75
C ALA A 188 -5.03 4.61 -13.35
N GLY A 189 -5.17 4.33 -12.05
CA GLY A 189 -5.92 3.18 -11.57
C GLY A 189 -7.40 3.22 -11.95
N GLU A 190 -8.05 4.38 -11.80
CA GLU A 190 -9.44 4.57 -12.23
C GLU A 190 -9.61 4.37 -13.75
N LEU A 191 -8.71 4.93 -14.56
CA LEU A 191 -8.74 4.77 -16.02
C LEU A 191 -8.50 3.31 -16.42
N ALA A 192 -7.49 2.65 -15.84
CA ALA A 192 -7.22 1.24 -16.09
C ALA A 192 -8.43 0.37 -15.76
N CYS A 193 -9.16 0.70 -14.69
CA CYS A 193 -10.36 -0.03 -14.34
C CYS A 193 -11.55 0.21 -15.26
N GLN A 194 -11.67 1.39 -15.84
CA GLN A 194 -12.68 1.63 -16.86
C GLN A 194 -12.34 0.90 -18.16
N LEU A 195 -11.07 0.88 -18.58
CA LEU A 195 -10.60 0.15 -19.76
C LEU A 195 -10.76 -1.37 -19.62
N LYS A 196 -10.33 -1.95 -18.49
CA LYS A 196 -10.51 -3.40 -18.24
C LYS A 196 -11.98 -3.82 -18.24
N ARG A 197 -12.89 -2.93 -17.83
CA ARG A 197 -14.34 -3.19 -17.86
C ARG A 197 -14.95 -3.07 -19.25
N SER A 198 -14.36 -2.26 -20.15
CA SER A 198 -14.80 -2.21 -21.54
C SER A 198 -14.39 -3.46 -22.32
N GLY A 199 -13.40 -4.21 -21.82
CA GLY A 199 -12.93 -5.47 -22.40
C GLY A 199 -11.89 -5.29 -23.50
N ASP A 200 -11.31 -4.09 -23.62
CA ASP A 200 -10.37 -3.73 -24.69
C ASP A 200 -8.93 -3.66 -24.16
N ASP A 201 -8.35 -4.83 -23.89
CA ASP A 201 -7.01 -4.95 -23.28
C ASP A 201 -5.86 -4.66 -24.26
N GLU A 202 -6.13 -4.51 -25.56
CA GLU A 202 -5.13 -4.25 -26.61
C GLU A 202 -4.93 -2.75 -26.92
N LEU A 203 -5.66 -1.85 -26.27
CA LEU A 203 -5.59 -0.42 -26.56
C LEU A 203 -4.33 0.21 -25.96
N ALA A 204 -3.45 0.73 -26.84
CA ALA A 204 -2.29 1.49 -26.44
C ALA A 204 -2.64 2.98 -26.21
N VAL A 205 -2.13 3.51 -25.10
CA VAL A 205 -2.32 4.90 -24.68
C VAL A 205 -1.13 5.76 -25.12
N GLN A 206 -1.41 6.90 -25.75
CA GLN A 206 -0.46 7.95 -26.07
C GLN A 206 -0.69 9.14 -25.13
N PRO A 207 0.28 9.53 -24.31
CA PRO A 207 0.19 10.78 -23.55
C PRO A 207 0.28 11.97 -24.51
N VAL A 208 -0.75 12.81 -24.51
CA VAL A 208 -0.83 14.05 -25.29
C VAL A 208 -0.81 15.25 -24.34
N GLY A 209 0.31 15.95 -24.27
CA GLY A 209 0.45 17.19 -23.50
C GLY A 209 1.58 17.17 -22.47
N GLY A 210 1.36 17.85 -21.33
CA GLY A 210 2.37 18.14 -20.31
C GLY A 210 2.63 17.01 -19.30
N THR A 211 3.45 17.32 -18.28
CA THR A 211 3.99 16.35 -17.32
C THR A 211 2.96 15.45 -16.62
N ALA A 212 1.70 15.88 -16.43
CA ALA A 212 0.68 14.98 -15.84
C ALA A 212 0.35 13.81 -16.74
N ALA A 213 0.11 14.08 -18.02
CA ALA A 213 -0.27 13.03 -18.95
C ALA A 213 0.83 11.97 -18.99
N ALA A 214 2.10 12.40 -18.96
CA ALA A 214 3.25 11.51 -18.85
C ALA A 214 3.28 10.72 -17.53
N LEU A 215 3.04 11.36 -16.38
CA LEU A 215 3.04 10.66 -15.07
C LEU A 215 1.90 9.64 -14.97
N ILE A 216 0.70 9.99 -15.44
CA ILE A 216 -0.45 9.08 -15.45
C ILE A 216 -0.19 7.92 -16.43
N ALA A 217 0.33 8.19 -17.64
CA ALA A 217 0.72 7.15 -18.58
C ALA A 217 1.81 6.22 -18.01
N GLY A 218 2.80 6.76 -17.30
CA GLY A 218 3.81 5.95 -16.62
C GLY A 218 3.20 4.98 -15.60
N ASN A 219 2.20 5.42 -14.84
CA ASN A 219 1.48 4.55 -13.91
C ASN A 219 0.60 3.51 -14.62
N LEU A 220 -0.03 3.87 -15.75
CA LEU A 220 -0.79 2.93 -16.59
C LEU A 220 0.11 1.80 -17.12
N ALA A 221 1.29 2.14 -17.66
CA ALA A 221 2.25 1.16 -18.18
C ALA A 221 2.86 0.29 -17.08
N GLY A 222 3.30 0.91 -15.97
CA GLY A 222 4.03 0.21 -14.92
C GLY A 222 3.13 -0.61 -13.99
N SER A 223 2.10 0.03 -13.43
CA SER A 223 1.30 -0.57 -12.34
C SER A 223 0.08 -1.33 -12.84
N HIS A 224 -0.44 -0.96 -14.03
CA HIS A 224 -1.68 -1.53 -14.56
C HIS A 224 -1.49 -2.32 -15.86
N GLN A 225 -0.26 -2.37 -16.38
CA GLN A 225 0.13 -3.11 -17.59
C GLN A 225 -0.67 -2.69 -18.84
N ILE A 226 -1.16 -1.46 -18.88
CA ILE A 226 -1.81 -0.89 -20.06
C ILE A 226 -0.71 -0.38 -21.01
N PRO A 227 -0.63 -0.85 -22.27
CA PRO A 227 0.43 -0.44 -23.19
C PRO A 227 0.46 1.08 -23.40
N VAL A 228 1.66 1.66 -23.41
CA VAL A 228 1.87 3.08 -23.70
C VAL A 228 2.79 3.22 -24.90
N ALA A 229 2.37 3.98 -25.91
CA ALA A 229 3.08 4.13 -27.17
C ALA A 229 3.18 5.59 -27.61
N ALA A 230 4.18 5.90 -28.44
CA ALA A 230 4.33 7.23 -29.03
C ALA A 230 3.20 7.59 -30.00
N ALA A 231 2.55 6.58 -30.59
CA ALA A 231 1.33 6.68 -31.37
C ALA A 231 0.40 5.53 -30.91
N GLY A 232 -0.60 5.88 -30.11
CA GLY A 232 -1.55 4.94 -29.50
C GLY A 232 -2.96 5.21 -30.00
N GLN A 233 -3.83 4.20 -29.92
CA GLN A 233 -5.23 4.31 -30.30
C GLN A 233 -6.01 5.26 -29.38
N LEU A 234 -5.54 5.41 -28.13
CA LEU A 234 -6.12 6.31 -27.14
C LEU A 234 -5.16 7.47 -26.84
N GLN A 235 -5.65 8.70 -26.88
CA GLN A 235 -4.91 9.89 -26.50
C GLN A 235 -5.28 10.32 -25.08
N LEU A 236 -4.31 10.25 -24.16
CA LEU A 236 -4.44 10.72 -22.79
C LEU A 236 -4.12 12.21 -22.71
N THR A 237 -5.14 13.01 -22.42
CA THR A 237 -5.00 14.44 -22.13
C THR A 237 -5.35 14.73 -20.68
N THR A 238 -4.88 15.86 -20.17
CA THR A 238 -5.19 16.29 -18.80
C THR A 238 -5.75 17.71 -18.80
N ARG A 239 -6.77 17.95 -17.99
CA ARG A 239 -7.37 19.27 -17.77
C ARG A 239 -7.42 19.60 -16.30
N VAL A 240 -7.19 20.86 -15.95
CA VAL A 240 -7.23 21.33 -14.57
C VAL A 240 -8.24 22.46 -14.48
N HIS A 241 -9.28 22.27 -13.66
CA HIS A 241 -10.33 23.24 -13.42
C HIS A 241 -10.18 23.80 -12.02
N LYS A 242 -10.10 25.13 -11.89
CA LYS A 242 -10.15 25.77 -10.57
C LYS A 242 -11.59 25.76 -10.05
N VAL A 243 -11.80 25.21 -8.87
CA VAL A 243 -13.12 25.10 -8.22
C VAL A 243 -13.33 26.25 -7.24
N ASP A 244 -12.34 26.48 -6.36
CA ASP A 244 -12.34 27.57 -5.38
C ASP A 244 -10.87 27.91 -4.99
N ASN A 245 -10.62 29.04 -4.32
CA ASN A 245 -9.36 29.50 -3.72
C ASN A 245 -8.12 28.63 -4.06
N ASN A 246 -7.91 27.58 -3.25
CA ASN A 246 -6.86 26.57 -3.32
C ASN A 246 -7.47 25.17 -3.54
N LEU A 247 -8.45 25.04 -4.44
CA LEU A 247 -9.07 23.77 -4.78
C LEU A 247 -9.24 23.68 -6.29
N TYR A 248 -8.70 22.61 -6.85
CA TYR A 248 -8.68 22.31 -8.27
C TYR A 248 -9.23 20.90 -8.48
N GLN A 249 -9.94 20.69 -9.58
CA GLN A 249 -10.31 19.37 -10.05
C GLN A 249 -9.43 19.04 -11.26
N VAL A 250 -8.66 17.97 -11.15
CA VAL A 250 -7.77 17.47 -12.19
C VAL A 250 -8.48 16.33 -12.90
N TRP A 251 -8.56 16.42 -14.22
CA TRP A 251 -9.25 15.48 -15.09
C TRP A 251 -8.20 14.79 -15.98
N ALA A 252 -8.28 13.47 -16.04
CA ALA A 252 -7.58 12.64 -17.01
C ALA A 252 -8.60 12.10 -18.01
N ILE A 253 -8.35 12.31 -19.29
CA ILE A 253 -9.31 12.06 -20.38
C ILE A 253 -8.61 11.23 -21.44
N LEU A 254 -9.14 10.04 -21.74
CA LEU A 254 -8.74 9.21 -22.87
C LEU A 254 -9.76 9.38 -23.99
N ASN A 255 -9.29 9.80 -25.16
CA ASN A 255 -10.10 9.90 -26.39
C ASN A 255 -9.52 8.96 -27.46
N THR A 256 -10.34 8.48 -28.39
CA THR A 256 -9.82 7.79 -29.57
C THR A 256 -9.04 8.76 -30.46
N ALA A 257 -7.94 8.29 -31.06
CA ALA A 257 -7.09 9.09 -31.93
C ALA A 257 -7.82 9.64 -33.17
N ASP A 258 -8.87 8.94 -33.62
CA ASP A 258 -9.60 9.25 -34.86
C ASP A 258 -10.78 10.22 -34.67
N ASN A 259 -11.06 10.72 -33.45
CA ASN A 259 -12.23 11.55 -33.13
C ASN A 259 -13.60 10.96 -33.56
N ALA A 260 -13.64 9.73 -34.08
CA ALA A 260 -14.85 8.95 -34.25
C ALA A 260 -15.21 8.41 -32.87
N ASP A 261 -16.28 8.93 -32.31
CA ASP A 261 -16.77 8.63 -30.96
C ASP A 261 -17.03 7.12 -30.79
N PRO A 262 -16.37 6.50 -29.79
CA PRO A 262 -17.15 5.80 -28.79
C PRO A 262 -16.63 6.12 -27.38
N GLY A 263 -17.29 7.04 -26.68
CA GLY A 263 -17.20 7.23 -25.23
C GLY A 263 -15.82 7.63 -24.70
N SER A 264 -15.59 8.93 -24.49
CA SER A 264 -14.42 9.39 -23.75
C SER A 264 -14.36 8.77 -22.35
N VAL A 265 -13.28 8.05 -22.03
CA VAL A 265 -13.04 7.52 -20.69
C VAL A 265 -12.44 8.63 -19.85
N THR A 266 -13.08 8.95 -18.72
CA THR A 266 -12.67 10.08 -17.88
C THR A 266 -12.53 9.68 -16.43
N SER A 267 -11.51 10.23 -15.79
CA SER A 267 -11.30 10.15 -14.35
C SER A 267 -10.97 11.53 -13.80
N SER A 268 -11.40 11.82 -12.58
CA SER A 268 -11.11 13.11 -11.95
C SER A 268 -10.88 13.00 -10.45
N ALA A 269 -10.05 13.88 -9.91
CA ALA A 269 -9.78 14.00 -8.49
C ALA A 269 -9.50 15.46 -8.10
N TYR A 270 -9.70 15.79 -6.83
CA TYR A 270 -9.46 17.12 -6.27
C TYR A 270 -8.03 17.27 -5.74
N ALA A 271 -7.44 18.44 -5.92
CA ALA A 271 -6.12 18.83 -5.44
C ALA A 271 -6.09 20.28 -4.95
N THR A 272 -5.25 20.60 -3.98
CA THR A 272 -5.21 21.94 -3.36
C THR A 272 -4.43 23.00 -4.15
N ARG A 273 -3.67 22.58 -5.15
CA ARG A 273 -2.96 23.45 -6.09
C ARG A 273 -3.00 22.83 -7.48
N PRO A 274 -2.79 23.63 -8.55
CA PRO A 274 -2.51 23.05 -9.85
C PRO A 274 -1.14 22.40 -9.72
N LEU A 275 -1.17 21.11 -9.39
CA LEU A 275 -0.07 20.19 -9.56
C LEU A 275 0.37 20.26 -11.02
N LEU A 276 1.61 19.83 -11.31
CA LEU A 276 2.26 19.80 -12.65
C LEU A 276 3.11 21.00 -13.04
N ARG A 277 3.59 21.79 -12.08
CA ARG A 277 4.94 22.33 -12.20
C ARG A 277 5.82 21.44 -11.35
N SER A 278 6.59 20.57 -12.01
CA SER A 278 7.82 20.08 -11.42
C SER A 278 8.52 21.28 -10.80
N THR A 279 8.66 21.31 -9.48
CA THR A 279 9.73 22.09 -8.87
C THR A 279 11.02 21.42 -9.30
N ALA A 280 11.46 21.77 -10.51
CA ALA A 280 12.82 21.61 -10.94
C ALA A 280 13.67 22.41 -9.97
N GLY A 281 14.12 21.77 -8.90
CA GLY A 281 15.19 22.26 -8.07
C GLY A 281 16.48 22.25 -8.89
N HIS A 282 16.81 23.37 -9.52
CA HIS A 282 18.13 23.72 -10.03
C HIS A 282 18.69 22.93 -11.24
N ALA A 283 17.87 22.68 -12.27
CA ALA A 283 18.42 22.41 -13.61
C ALA A 283 18.97 23.71 -14.22
N ARG A 284 20.28 23.94 -14.06
CA ARG A 284 21.01 25.03 -14.71
C ARG A 284 20.94 24.83 -16.23
N LYS A 285 20.20 25.68 -16.93
CA LYS A 285 20.09 25.66 -18.40
C LYS A 285 21.47 25.89 -19.03
N PRO A 286 22.02 24.97 -19.84
CA PRO A 286 23.13 25.29 -20.73
C PRO A 286 22.54 25.97 -21.97
N THR A 287 22.94 27.21 -22.22
CA THR A 287 22.70 27.87 -23.49
C THR A 287 23.72 27.34 -24.49
N VAL A 288 23.29 26.59 -25.50
CA VAL A 288 24.15 26.18 -26.63
C VAL A 288 23.74 26.97 -27.86
N ARG A 289 24.71 27.73 -28.37
CA ARG A 289 24.67 28.39 -29.68
C ARG A 289 25.00 27.33 -30.73
N ALA A 290 24.19 27.25 -31.79
CA ALA A 290 24.34 26.28 -32.87
C ALA A 290 25.63 26.52 -33.69
N ASP A 291 26.32 25.42 -34.04
CA ASP A 291 26.77 25.09 -35.40
C ASP A 291 27.12 23.58 -35.47
N ALA A 292 26.81 22.95 -36.61
CA ALA A 292 26.75 21.51 -36.93
C ALA A 292 28.12 20.76 -36.96
N PRO A 293 28.20 19.42 -37.21
CA PRO A 293 27.17 18.41 -37.48
C PRO A 293 27.20 17.17 -36.54
N ALA A 294 26.16 16.32 -36.69
CA ALA A 294 25.79 15.23 -35.80
C ALA A 294 26.86 14.15 -35.56
N PRO A 295 26.96 13.66 -34.32
CA PRO A 295 27.14 12.25 -34.03
C PRO A 295 25.83 11.65 -33.49
N ILE A 296 25.59 10.39 -33.85
CA ILE A 296 24.49 9.55 -33.40
C ILE A 296 24.34 9.66 -31.88
N ALA A 297 23.18 10.11 -31.38
CA ALA A 297 22.93 10.22 -29.95
C ALA A 297 22.95 8.83 -29.30
N PRO A 298 23.71 8.61 -28.21
CA PRO A 298 23.54 7.42 -27.38
C PRO A 298 22.17 7.51 -26.69
N ARG A 299 21.43 6.38 -26.69
CA ARG A 299 20.19 6.21 -25.92
C ARG A 299 20.39 6.77 -24.51
N ALA A 300 19.43 7.57 -24.01
CA ALA A 300 19.43 8.00 -22.62
C ALA A 300 19.37 6.75 -21.72
N VAL A 301 20.50 6.38 -21.11
CA VAL A 301 20.59 5.20 -20.24
C VAL A 301 19.99 5.58 -18.88
N THR A 302 18.79 5.06 -18.61
CA THR A 302 18.15 5.12 -17.29
C THR A 302 19.09 4.50 -16.24
N LEU A 303 19.20 5.12 -15.06
CA LEU A 303 20.12 4.67 -14.00
C LEU A 303 19.83 3.22 -13.55
N LEU A 304 18.56 2.83 -13.52
CA LEU A 304 18.08 1.47 -13.23
C LEU A 304 16.78 1.15 -14.00
N SER A 305 16.76 0.04 -14.74
CA SER A 305 15.60 -0.42 -15.52
C SER A 305 15.42 -1.94 -15.46
N ASP A 306 14.28 -2.41 -15.99
CA ASP A 306 14.04 -3.82 -16.33
C ASP A 306 14.16 -4.81 -15.16
N LEU A 307 13.74 -4.41 -13.95
CA LEU A 307 13.68 -5.33 -12.82
C LEU A 307 12.62 -6.41 -13.06
N ARG A 308 13.04 -7.66 -13.19
CA ARG A 308 12.21 -8.85 -13.44
C ARG A 308 12.67 -10.03 -12.59
N VAL A 309 11.77 -10.98 -12.39
CA VAL A 309 12.04 -12.26 -11.73
C VAL A 309 11.96 -13.34 -12.79
N HIS A 310 12.94 -14.24 -12.80
CA HIS A 310 12.96 -15.40 -13.69
C HIS A 310 12.94 -16.67 -12.85
N ALA A 311 12.05 -17.61 -13.20
CA ALA A 311 12.07 -18.94 -12.63
C ALA A 311 13.36 -19.66 -13.08
N ALA A 312 14.05 -20.31 -12.16
CA ALA A 312 15.20 -21.17 -12.47
C ALA A 312 14.78 -22.64 -12.35
N ALA A 313 15.32 -23.51 -13.21
CA ALA A 313 15.07 -24.94 -13.10
C ALA A 313 15.60 -25.49 -11.77
N ALA A 314 14.87 -26.42 -11.13
CA ALA A 314 15.21 -26.96 -9.80
C ALA A 314 16.62 -27.56 -9.71
N ASP A 315 17.13 -28.09 -10.82
CA ASP A 315 18.44 -28.74 -10.93
C ASP A 315 19.60 -27.72 -11.01
N SER A 316 19.28 -26.43 -11.18
CA SER A 316 20.22 -25.34 -11.45
C SER A 316 20.46 -24.40 -10.27
N CYS A 317 20.00 -24.74 -9.05
CA CYS A 317 20.29 -23.94 -7.85
C CYS A 317 21.78 -23.94 -7.45
N ALA A 318 22.65 -24.63 -8.19
CA ALA A 318 24.09 -24.51 -8.10
C ALA A 318 24.60 -23.46 -9.11
N THR A 319 25.10 -22.34 -8.58
CA THR A 319 25.88 -21.27 -9.26
C THR A 319 25.78 -21.23 -10.79
N LEU A 320 24.80 -20.49 -11.31
CA LEU A 320 24.82 -20.03 -12.70
C LEU A 320 25.80 -18.86 -12.81
N THR A 321 26.67 -18.91 -13.81
CA THR A 321 27.47 -17.75 -14.20
C THR A 321 26.56 -16.68 -14.83
N PRO A 322 26.94 -15.39 -14.81
CA PRO A 322 26.16 -14.32 -15.45
C PRO A 322 25.83 -14.59 -16.93
N GLN A 323 26.66 -15.38 -17.60
CA GLN A 323 26.50 -15.74 -19.01
C GLN A 323 25.46 -16.86 -19.21
N GLU A 324 25.43 -17.85 -18.31
CA GLU A 324 24.38 -18.88 -18.29
C GLU A 324 23.00 -18.33 -17.92
N ALA A 325 22.95 -17.22 -17.16
CA ALA A 325 21.72 -16.52 -16.83
C ALA A 325 21.12 -15.72 -18.01
N GLU A 326 21.95 -15.22 -18.94
CA GLU A 326 21.48 -14.57 -20.17
C GLU A 326 20.95 -15.60 -21.19
N ASP A 327 21.52 -16.80 -21.22
CA ASP A 327 21.12 -17.89 -22.13
C ASP A 327 19.79 -18.58 -21.75
N LEU A 328 19.26 -18.33 -20.54
CA LEU A 328 17.96 -18.84 -20.04
C LEU A 328 16.72 -18.12 -20.62
N GLY A 329 16.89 -17.31 -21.67
CA GLY A 329 15.86 -16.45 -22.27
C GLY A 329 14.51 -17.14 -22.51
N ASP A 330 13.43 -16.37 -22.28
CA ASP A 330 12.01 -16.60 -22.63
C ASP A 330 11.52 -18.07 -22.64
N GLN A 331 11.96 -18.88 -21.68
CA GLN A 331 11.35 -20.19 -21.45
C GLN A 331 9.96 -20.00 -20.84
N PRO A 332 8.93 -20.72 -21.34
CA PRO A 332 7.57 -20.60 -20.82
C PRO A 332 7.54 -21.01 -19.34
N GLU A 333 6.75 -20.25 -18.57
CA GLU A 333 6.45 -20.42 -17.15
C GLU A 333 6.44 -21.91 -16.75
N THR A 334 7.57 -22.38 -16.25
CA THR A 334 7.62 -23.57 -15.43
C THR A 334 7.30 -23.12 -14.02
N ASP A 335 6.44 -23.88 -13.36
CA ASP A 335 6.03 -23.69 -11.96
C ASP A 335 7.29 -23.33 -11.14
N PRO A 336 7.40 -22.11 -10.58
CA PRO A 336 8.63 -21.68 -9.95
C PRO A 336 8.87 -22.60 -8.76
N GLY A 337 9.80 -23.55 -8.93
CA GLY A 337 10.41 -24.24 -7.81
C GLY A 337 11.05 -23.23 -6.87
N ASP A 338 11.62 -23.72 -5.77
CA ASP A 338 12.19 -22.89 -4.70
C ASP A 338 13.39 -22.00 -5.10
N CYS A 339 13.69 -21.85 -6.40
CA CYS A 339 14.80 -21.08 -6.95
C CYS A 339 14.38 -20.12 -8.07
N TYR A 340 14.78 -18.85 -7.94
CA TYR A 340 14.53 -17.81 -8.94
C TYR A 340 15.68 -16.79 -8.99
N GLY A 341 15.82 -16.12 -10.13
CA GLY A 341 16.80 -15.08 -10.38
C GLY A 341 16.17 -13.68 -10.47
N LEU A 342 16.93 -12.64 -10.13
CA LEU A 342 16.58 -11.26 -10.41
C LEU A 342 17.38 -10.75 -11.60
N GLN A 343 16.69 -10.29 -12.63
CA GLN A 343 17.30 -9.59 -13.75
C GLN A 343 17.00 -8.09 -13.61
N PHE A 344 18.00 -7.24 -13.81
CA PHE A 344 17.84 -5.79 -13.90
C PHE A 344 18.99 -5.19 -14.69
N SER A 345 18.77 -4.02 -15.28
CA SER A 345 19.79 -3.25 -15.99
C SER A 345 20.17 -2.00 -15.19
N ALA A 346 21.46 -1.77 -14.97
CA ALA A 346 21.97 -0.56 -14.34
C ALA A 346 22.95 0.17 -15.25
N ARG A 347 23.01 1.50 -15.14
CA ARG A 347 23.94 2.30 -15.95
C ARG A 347 25.39 1.88 -15.66
N PRO A 348 26.26 1.75 -16.69
CA PRO A 348 27.68 1.47 -16.48
C PRO A 348 28.31 2.45 -15.47
N GLY A 349 29.03 1.90 -14.49
CA GLY A 349 29.64 2.66 -13.40
C GLY A 349 28.72 2.99 -12.22
N ALA A 350 27.44 2.61 -12.26
CA ALA A 350 26.57 2.70 -11.08
C ALA A 350 26.95 1.64 -10.04
N THR A 351 26.90 2.00 -8.76
CA THR A 351 27.02 1.03 -7.67
C THR A 351 25.65 0.48 -7.32
N VAL A 352 25.47 -0.83 -7.40
CA VAL A 352 24.18 -1.49 -7.16
C VAL A 352 24.14 -2.12 -5.76
N PHE A 353 23.00 -1.95 -5.11
CA PHE A 353 22.65 -2.55 -3.84
C PHE A 353 21.38 -3.37 -4.01
N VAL A 354 21.34 -4.55 -3.38
CA VAL A 354 20.17 -5.43 -3.40
C VAL A 354 19.82 -5.80 -1.96
N VAL A 355 18.56 -5.58 -1.59
CA VAL A 355 18.01 -5.88 -0.27
C VAL A 355 16.82 -6.83 -0.44
N ARG A 356 16.78 -7.88 0.37
CA ARG A 356 15.66 -8.83 0.42
C ARG A 356 14.86 -8.60 1.70
N HIS A 357 13.55 -8.50 1.56
CA HIS A 357 12.57 -8.46 2.62
C HIS A 357 11.83 -9.80 2.64
N GLN A 358 12.14 -10.61 3.64
CA GLN A 358 11.63 -11.96 3.81
C GLN A 358 10.20 -11.95 4.37
N TYR A 359 9.51 -13.06 4.22
CA TYR A 359 8.12 -13.25 4.64
C TYR A 359 7.90 -13.05 6.16
N ASP A 360 8.93 -13.26 6.97
CA ASP A 360 8.93 -13.03 8.42
C ASP A 360 9.30 -11.59 8.81
N SER A 361 9.24 -10.66 7.85
CA SER A 361 9.59 -9.24 7.99
C SER A 361 11.08 -8.96 8.26
N ARG A 362 11.98 -9.93 8.02
CA ARG A 362 13.43 -9.68 8.08
C ARG A 362 13.93 -8.98 6.83
N LEU A 363 14.87 -8.07 7.01
CA LEU A 363 15.58 -7.39 5.93
C LEU A 363 17.04 -7.85 5.93
N VAL A 364 17.49 -8.37 4.80
CA VAL A 364 18.88 -8.84 4.62
C VAL A 364 19.50 -8.17 3.41
N ARG A 365 20.80 -7.87 3.51
CA ARG A 365 21.60 -7.32 2.42
C ARG A 365 22.10 -8.46 1.54
N MET A 366 21.71 -8.42 0.27
CA MET A 366 22.17 -9.36 -0.74
C MET A 366 23.41 -8.86 -1.46
N GLN A 367 23.48 -7.54 -1.73
CA GLN A 367 24.61 -6.90 -2.38
C GLN A 367 24.81 -5.45 -1.91
N PRO A 368 26.07 -5.00 -1.72
CA PRO A 368 27.28 -5.82 -1.64
C PRO A 368 27.22 -6.68 -0.38
N SER A 369 27.60 -7.96 -0.49
CA SER A 369 27.67 -8.90 0.64
C SER A 369 29.13 -9.25 0.96
N SER A 370 29.37 -9.67 2.20
CA SER A 370 30.65 -10.25 2.64
C SER A 370 30.72 -11.76 2.46
N CYS A 371 29.65 -12.37 1.95
CA CYS A 371 29.56 -13.80 1.68
C CYS A 371 30.58 -14.20 0.61
N THR A 372 31.36 -15.25 0.88
CA THR A 372 32.43 -15.73 -0.01
C THR A 372 31.91 -16.45 -1.26
N ASP A 373 30.65 -16.87 -1.26
CA ASP A 373 30.02 -17.58 -2.38
C ASP A 373 29.34 -16.56 -3.31
N GLY A 374 30.10 -16.07 -4.28
CA GLY A 374 29.65 -15.11 -5.27
C GLY A 374 28.78 -15.75 -6.36
N ALA A 375 27.46 -15.80 -6.15
CA ALA A 375 26.43 -15.65 -7.19
C ALA A 375 25.05 -15.66 -6.51
N THR A 376 24.30 -14.58 -6.68
CA THR A 376 23.02 -14.31 -6.01
C THR A 376 21.86 -15.04 -6.69
N MET A 377 21.80 -16.38 -6.57
CA MET A 377 20.53 -17.08 -6.81
C MET A 377 19.74 -17.15 -5.51
N LEU A 378 18.44 -16.82 -5.61
CA LEU A 378 17.56 -16.67 -4.46
C LEU A 378 16.83 -17.98 -4.23
N ARG A 379 17.17 -18.62 -3.11
CA ARG A 379 16.45 -19.80 -2.63
C ARG A 379 15.40 -19.39 -1.61
N HIS A 380 14.19 -19.90 -1.78
CA HIS A 380 13.14 -19.80 -0.78
C HIS A 380 13.24 -20.99 0.17
N ASP A 381 13.67 -20.74 1.41
CA ASP A 381 13.72 -21.75 2.47
C ASP A 381 12.58 -21.46 3.46
N GLY A 382 11.33 -21.66 3.05
CA GLY A 382 10.17 -21.29 3.87
C GLY A 382 8.87 -21.99 3.48
N PRO A 383 7.94 -22.20 4.42
CA PRO A 383 6.61 -22.76 4.14
C PRO A 383 5.67 -21.68 3.58
N GLY A 384 5.89 -21.26 2.32
CA GLY A 384 5.05 -20.28 1.62
C GLY A 384 5.13 -18.85 2.19
N GLY A 385 4.68 -17.88 1.40
CA GLY A 385 4.71 -16.46 1.77
C GLY A 385 5.10 -15.54 0.62
N SER A 386 5.22 -14.25 0.88
CA SER A 386 5.72 -13.28 -0.11
C SER A 386 7.03 -12.67 0.34
N GLU A 387 7.97 -12.53 -0.58
CA GLU A 387 9.22 -11.83 -0.36
C GLU A 387 9.32 -10.64 -1.29
N SER A 388 9.93 -9.54 -0.85
CA SER A 388 10.11 -8.35 -1.68
C SER A 388 11.60 -8.04 -1.84
N PHE A 389 12.01 -7.75 -3.06
CA PHE A 389 13.38 -7.36 -3.39
C PHE A 389 13.41 -5.88 -3.72
N TYR A 390 14.38 -5.17 -3.18
CA TYR A 390 14.65 -3.77 -3.47
C TYR A 390 16.03 -3.68 -4.12
N VAL A 391 16.07 -3.15 -5.33
CA VAL A 391 17.31 -2.88 -6.07
C VAL A 391 17.51 -1.37 -6.10
N LEU A 392 18.65 -0.91 -5.61
CA LEU A 392 19.04 0.51 -5.61
C LEU A 392 20.32 0.67 -6.44
N ALA A 393 20.37 1.68 -7.31
CA ALA A 393 21.55 2.03 -8.07
C ALA A 393 21.96 3.46 -7.75
N ALA A 394 23.23 3.63 -7.37
CA ALA A 394 23.83 4.93 -7.12
C ALA A 394 24.71 5.37 -8.30
N ALA A 395 24.41 6.53 -8.86
CA ALA A 395 25.12 7.18 -9.96
C ALA A 395 26.51 7.70 -9.57
N THR A 396 26.70 8.05 -8.30
CA THR A 396 27.92 8.72 -7.80
C THR A 396 28.48 8.01 -6.57
N ALA A 397 29.80 8.12 -6.37
CA ALA A 397 30.47 7.55 -5.19
C ALA A 397 29.92 8.13 -3.87
N ARG A 398 29.45 9.38 -3.89
CA ARG A 398 28.83 10.04 -2.71
C ARG A 398 27.50 9.40 -2.36
N ALA A 399 26.62 9.21 -3.35
CA ALA A 399 25.34 8.53 -3.16
C ALA A 399 25.55 7.06 -2.74
N ALA A 400 26.51 6.37 -3.37
CA ALA A 400 26.88 5.00 -3.03
C ALA A 400 27.37 4.89 -1.58
N ALA A 401 28.26 5.78 -1.14
CA ALA A 401 28.74 5.79 0.25
C ALA A 401 27.62 6.09 1.27
N ARG A 402 26.63 6.90 0.87
CA ARG A 402 25.47 7.19 1.73
C ARG A 402 24.57 5.96 1.86
N LEU A 403 24.19 5.32 0.75
CA LEU A 403 23.43 4.08 0.78
C LEU A 403 24.17 2.98 1.52
N GLN A 404 25.47 2.81 1.27
CA GLN A 404 26.30 1.83 1.97
C GLN A 404 26.26 2.00 3.49
N ARG A 405 26.27 3.23 4.02
CA ARG A 405 26.16 3.48 5.48
C ARG A 405 24.83 3.03 6.06
N VAL A 406 23.72 3.27 5.35
CA VAL A 406 22.39 2.84 5.82
C VAL A 406 22.22 1.33 5.71
N LEU A 407 22.71 0.76 4.60
CA LEU A 407 22.57 -0.66 4.29
C LEU A 407 23.56 -1.54 5.06
N SER A 408 24.70 -1.01 5.52
CA SER A 408 25.67 -1.76 6.33
C SER A 408 25.16 -2.18 7.70
N HIS A 409 24.02 -1.63 8.13
CA HIS A 409 23.34 -2.07 9.35
C HIS A 409 22.49 -3.32 9.14
N LEU A 410 22.22 -3.72 7.89
CA LEU A 410 21.53 -4.97 7.61
C LEU A 410 22.52 -6.16 7.69
N PRO A 411 22.10 -7.30 8.25
CA PRO A 411 22.87 -8.53 8.17
C PRO A 411 23.00 -8.98 6.71
N ASP A 412 24.10 -9.66 6.40
CA ASP A 412 24.24 -10.27 5.07
C ASP A 412 23.36 -11.52 4.96
N ALA A 413 22.95 -11.86 3.75
CA ALA A 413 22.03 -12.98 3.52
C ALA A 413 22.57 -14.35 3.97
N CYS A 414 23.89 -14.50 4.10
CA CYS A 414 24.55 -15.70 4.62
C CYS A 414 24.72 -15.71 6.15
N ASP A 415 24.50 -14.58 6.83
CA ASP A 415 24.53 -14.56 8.27
C ASP A 415 23.28 -15.25 8.80
N ASP A 416 23.45 -16.12 9.80
CA ASP A 416 22.37 -16.79 10.48
C ASP A 416 21.63 -15.76 11.36
N ALA A 417 20.84 -14.90 10.72
CA ALA A 417 20.21 -13.70 11.28
C ALA A 417 18.99 -14.03 12.17
N SER A 418 19.08 -15.11 12.95
CA SER A 418 18.10 -15.52 13.94
C SER A 418 18.05 -14.50 15.09
N GLY A 419 17.32 -13.40 14.85
CA GLY A 419 17.08 -12.37 15.86
C GLY A 419 17.20 -10.92 15.38
N TYR A 420 17.67 -10.66 14.15
CA TYR A 420 17.76 -9.28 13.66
C TYR A 420 16.39 -8.78 13.19
N ARG A 421 15.78 -7.90 13.98
CA ARG A 421 14.67 -7.05 13.52
C ARG A 421 15.25 -5.69 13.17
N ALA A 422 14.94 -5.19 11.97
CA ALA A 422 15.34 -3.85 11.56
C ALA A 422 14.92 -2.84 12.64
N GLN A 423 15.85 -1.99 13.09
CA GLN A 423 15.56 -1.03 14.13
C GLN A 423 14.42 -0.10 13.70
N PRO A 424 13.50 0.26 14.61
CA PRO A 424 12.47 1.27 14.33
C PRO A 424 13.11 2.55 13.77
N GLY A 425 12.71 2.96 12.56
CA GLY A 425 13.26 4.13 11.88
C GLY A 425 14.32 3.85 10.81
N TRP A 426 14.74 2.60 10.60
CA TRP A 426 15.66 2.25 9.51
C TRP A 426 15.09 2.60 8.13
N LEU A 427 13.81 2.30 7.87
CA LEU A 427 13.13 2.67 6.62
C LEU A 427 13.10 4.18 6.41
N ALA A 428 12.92 4.97 7.47
CA ALA A 428 13.00 6.43 7.40
C ALA A 428 14.43 6.90 7.08
N SER A 429 15.46 6.21 7.58
CA SER A 429 16.86 6.51 7.25
C SER A 429 17.21 6.17 5.80
N LEU A 430 16.60 5.11 5.25
CA LEU A 430 16.71 4.77 3.83
C LEU A 430 15.98 5.78 2.95
N ASP A 431 14.75 6.15 3.32
CA ASP A 431 13.94 7.14 2.63
C ASP A 431 14.65 8.52 2.61
N GLU A 432 15.23 8.94 3.73
CA GLU A 432 16.06 10.15 3.81
C GLU A 432 17.32 10.04 2.95
N ALA A 433 17.98 8.88 2.93
CA ALA A 433 19.18 8.68 2.11
C ALA A 433 18.89 8.68 0.60
N VAL A 434 17.74 8.14 0.19
CA VAL A 434 17.27 8.18 -1.20
C VAL A 434 16.82 9.61 -1.56
N GLY A 435 15.99 10.24 -0.71
CA GLY A 435 15.45 11.58 -0.92
C GLY A 435 16.53 12.65 -1.05
N ASP A 436 17.54 12.64 -0.16
CA ASP A 436 18.64 13.61 -0.21
C ASP A 436 19.62 13.39 -1.38
N SER A 437 19.60 12.19 -1.98
CA SER A 437 20.48 11.88 -3.11
C SER A 437 19.86 12.29 -4.46
N GLY A 438 18.57 12.65 -4.50
CA GLY A 438 17.90 13.10 -5.72
C GLY A 438 18.07 12.14 -6.89
N ASP A 439 18.41 12.67 -8.08
CA ASP A 439 18.61 11.88 -9.31
C ASP A 439 19.87 10.98 -9.29
N ASP A 440 20.72 11.09 -8.26
CA ASP A 440 21.90 10.24 -8.11
C ASP A 440 21.56 8.84 -7.60
N VAL A 441 20.31 8.57 -7.19
CA VAL A 441 19.84 7.26 -6.78
C VAL A 441 18.56 6.90 -7.51
N ALA A 442 18.53 5.72 -8.12
CA ALA A 442 17.30 5.11 -8.63
C ALA A 442 17.04 3.81 -7.87
N TRP A 443 15.77 3.49 -7.65
CA TRP A 443 15.41 2.24 -7.02
C TRP A 443 14.19 1.61 -7.69
N ARG A 444 14.08 0.28 -7.57
CA ARG A 444 12.94 -0.52 -8.02
C ARG A 444 12.68 -1.64 -7.02
N SER A 445 11.46 -2.14 -7.00
CA SER A 445 11.12 -3.31 -6.19
C SER A 445 10.30 -4.33 -6.96
N VAL A 446 10.45 -5.60 -6.60
CA VAL A 446 9.62 -6.71 -7.10
C VAL A 446 9.22 -7.61 -5.95
N ARG A 447 8.00 -8.13 -5.98
CA ARG A 447 7.50 -9.07 -4.96
C ARG A 447 7.29 -10.44 -5.60
N VAL A 448 7.81 -11.47 -4.92
CA VAL A 448 7.69 -12.87 -5.30
C VAL A 448 6.73 -13.53 -4.33
N TYR A 449 5.79 -14.32 -4.85
CA TYR A 449 4.80 -15.05 -4.05
C TYR A 449 5.09 -16.55 -4.18
N HIS A 450 5.25 -17.22 -3.04
CA HIS A 450 5.45 -18.66 -2.95
C HIS A 450 4.13 -19.32 -2.59
N GLN A 451 3.59 -20.14 -3.49
CA GLN A 451 2.42 -20.97 -3.22
C GLN A 451 2.83 -22.17 -2.34
N PRO A 452 2.05 -22.53 -1.31
CA PRO A 452 2.32 -23.76 -0.56
C PRO A 452 2.10 -24.97 -1.47
N ALA A 453 3.03 -25.92 -1.47
CA ALA A 453 3.04 -27.14 -2.30
C ALA A 453 1.80 -28.06 -2.15
N ALA A 454 0.85 -27.75 -1.25
CA ALA A 454 -0.30 -28.58 -0.95
C ALA A 454 -1.45 -28.53 -2.00
N PHE A 455 -1.39 -27.67 -3.02
CA PHE A 455 -2.49 -27.50 -3.99
C PHE A 455 -2.25 -28.06 -5.41
N ALA A 456 -1.02 -28.48 -5.75
CA ALA A 456 -0.70 -28.95 -7.12
C ALA A 456 -1.26 -30.36 -7.44
N GLY A 457 -1.71 -31.14 -6.44
CA GLY A 457 -2.14 -32.52 -6.62
C GLY A 457 -3.58 -32.75 -7.09
N GLN A 458 -4.43 -31.72 -7.16
CA GLN A 458 -5.89 -31.92 -7.31
C GLN A 458 -6.51 -31.51 -8.66
N LEU A 459 -5.74 -30.98 -9.62
CA LEU A 459 -6.28 -30.50 -10.91
C LEU A 459 -5.92 -31.35 -12.15
N SER A 460 -5.26 -32.51 -11.98
CA SER A 460 -4.82 -33.35 -13.12
C SER A 460 -5.77 -34.49 -13.50
N ASN A 461 -6.89 -34.72 -12.81
CA ASN A 461 -7.79 -35.83 -13.14
C ASN A 461 -9.20 -35.34 -13.46
N GLY A 462 -9.44 -34.99 -14.73
CA GLY A 462 -10.80 -34.79 -15.22
C GLY A 462 -10.86 -34.19 -16.62
N ALA A 463 -11.00 -35.07 -17.60
CA ALA A 463 -11.63 -34.89 -18.92
C ALA A 463 -10.70 -34.79 -20.14
N LYS A 464 -10.62 -35.92 -20.85
CA LYS A 464 -10.61 -36.04 -22.31
C LYS A 464 -11.10 -37.45 -22.69
N PRO A 465 -11.78 -37.59 -23.84
CA PRO A 465 -13.04 -36.97 -24.25
C PRO A 465 -14.28 -37.69 -23.68
#